data_AF-A0A3M2E587-F1
#
_entry.id   AF-A0A3M2E587-F1
#
_cell.length_a   1.000
_cell.length_b   1.000
_cell.length_c   1.000
_cell.angle_alpha   90.00
_cell.angle_beta   90.00
_cell.angle_gamma   90.00
#
_symmetry.space_group_name_H-M   'P 1'
#
loop_
_entity.id
_entity.type
_entity.pdbx_description
1 polymer ?
#
loop_
_entity_poly.entity_id
_entity_poly.type
_entity_poly.pdbx_seq_one_letter_code
_entity_poly.pdbx_strand_id
1 'polypeptide(L)'
;MRRSLALVAAAVLLALAAQPVKSRALAIRAGWPRFHEYVLLPPPSAAPVLAMGFRELAADITWARATVYYGSARPGDPGSYLYLDRFIDNILALDPKFRRPYLWAAYAVTYKHGNITAEEAKQSLHYLERAMKAFPDDGEFYWLAGIRLALYIKGETEEETRRIRQRAAELIEQAVRKPNADPTWATIAADLRSELGQREQAIRELRELILITDNEAARQQLLARLERLVHSVDVANALERAAHEFEEEHQRYLPYAPATLYVLLGPPPPKGIDFARLATERDLISFEPTDAEAEPVSTAEDAMTPPEPGHLADGLGDDAGAVHRTDAGPPR
;
A
#
# COMPACT_ATOMS: atom_id res chain seq x y z
N MET A 1 -13.20 -29.37 -21.04
CA MET A 1 -14.12 -28.54 -21.86
C MET A 1 -15.62 -28.74 -21.56
N ARG A 2 -16.17 -29.96 -21.49
CA ARG A 2 -17.64 -30.14 -21.25
C ARG A 2 -18.14 -29.62 -19.89
N ARG A 3 -17.36 -29.80 -18.81
CA ARG A 3 -17.71 -29.32 -17.46
C ARG A 3 -17.68 -27.78 -17.35
N SER A 4 -16.71 -27.14 -17.99
CA SER A 4 -16.63 -25.67 -18.04
C SER A 4 -17.78 -25.07 -18.86
N LEU A 5 -18.19 -25.72 -19.96
CA LEU A 5 -19.35 -25.28 -20.75
C LEU A 5 -20.67 -25.40 -19.96
N ALA A 6 -20.84 -26.47 -19.17
CA ALA A 6 -22.03 -26.68 -18.35
C ALA A 6 -22.14 -25.63 -17.22
N LEU A 7 -21.03 -25.26 -16.59
CA LEU A 7 -21.00 -24.21 -15.56
C LEU A 7 -21.31 -22.83 -16.13
N VAL A 8 -20.79 -22.50 -17.32
CA VAL A 8 -21.11 -21.25 -18.01
C VAL A 8 -22.59 -21.21 -18.40
N ALA A 9 -23.13 -22.31 -18.95
CA ALA A 9 -24.54 -22.40 -19.29
C ALA A 9 -25.45 -22.25 -18.07
N ALA A 10 -25.09 -22.88 -16.94
CA ALA A 10 -25.82 -22.73 -15.68
C ALA A 10 -25.78 -21.30 -15.13
N ALA A 11 -24.62 -20.63 -15.20
CA ALA A 11 -24.48 -19.23 -14.78
C ALA A 11 -25.31 -18.29 -15.67
N VAL A 12 -25.33 -18.52 -16.98
CA VAL A 12 -26.17 -17.76 -17.93
C VAL A 12 -27.65 -17.99 -17.66
N LEU A 13 -28.07 -19.23 -17.42
CA LEU A 13 -29.46 -19.56 -17.06
C LEU A 13 -29.89 -18.91 -15.74
N LEU A 14 -29.02 -18.91 -14.73
CA LEU A 14 -29.28 -18.22 -13.46
C LEU A 14 -29.38 -16.70 -13.65
N ALA A 15 -28.51 -16.10 -14.46
CA ALA A 15 -28.57 -14.68 -14.77
C ALA A 15 -29.86 -14.30 -15.53
N LEU A 16 -30.28 -15.12 -16.50
CA LEU A 16 -31.54 -14.95 -17.24
C LEU A 16 -32.76 -15.12 -16.32
N ALA A 17 -32.74 -16.11 -15.43
CA ALA A 17 -33.81 -16.34 -14.46
C ALA A 17 -33.90 -15.25 -13.37
N ALA A 18 -32.78 -14.61 -13.02
CA ALA A 18 -32.73 -13.50 -12.06
C ALA A 18 -33.24 -12.18 -12.65
N GLN A 19 -33.19 -12.01 -13.98
CA GLN A 19 -33.61 -10.78 -14.65
C GLN A 19 -35.08 -10.38 -14.41
N PRO A 20 -36.09 -11.27 -14.50
CA PRO A 20 -37.48 -10.90 -14.20
C PRO A 20 -37.72 -10.58 -12.71
N VAL A 21 -36.97 -11.23 -11.81
CA VAL A 21 -37.03 -10.92 -10.37
C VAL A 21 -36.48 -9.51 -10.12
N LYS A 22 -35.34 -9.19 -10.73
CA LYS A 22 -34.72 -7.86 -10.68
C LYS A 22 -35.65 -6.79 -11.26
N SER A 23 -36.23 -7.01 -12.44
CA SER A 23 -37.10 -6.03 -13.10
C SER A 23 -38.38 -5.78 -12.28
N ARG A 24 -38.98 -6.83 -11.72
CA ARG A 24 -40.16 -6.70 -10.84
C ARG A 24 -39.81 -5.98 -9.54
N ALA A 25 -38.67 -6.29 -8.93
CA ALA A 25 -38.20 -5.58 -7.74
C ALA A 25 -37.95 -4.09 -8.02
N LEU A 26 -37.35 -3.75 -9.17
CA LEU A 26 -37.16 -2.37 -9.59
C LEU A 26 -38.48 -1.65 -9.89
N ALA A 27 -39.45 -2.32 -10.49
CA ALA A 27 -40.78 -1.76 -10.75
C ALA A 27 -41.55 -1.47 -9.46
N ILE A 28 -41.53 -2.39 -8.49
CA ILE A 28 -42.11 -2.17 -7.16
C ILE A 28 -41.41 -1.00 -6.47
N ARG A 29 -40.08 -0.95 -6.53
CA ARG A 29 -39.28 0.14 -5.94
C ARG A 29 -39.54 1.49 -6.60
N ALA A 30 -39.82 1.52 -7.90
CA ALA A 30 -40.14 2.76 -8.61
C ALA A 30 -41.46 3.39 -8.15
N GLY A 31 -42.39 2.59 -7.64
CA GLY A 31 -43.65 3.06 -7.05
C GLY A 31 -43.54 3.50 -5.58
N TRP A 32 -42.39 3.33 -4.94
CA TRP A 32 -42.21 3.77 -3.55
C TRP A 32 -41.97 5.28 -3.50
N PRO A 33 -42.53 5.99 -2.49
CA PRO A 33 -42.20 7.39 -2.28
C PRO A 33 -40.70 7.57 -2.10
N ARG A 34 -40.14 8.68 -2.59
CA ARG A 34 -38.71 8.96 -2.43
C ARG A 34 -38.44 9.15 -0.94
N PHE A 35 -37.50 8.37 -0.39
CA PHE A 35 -37.25 8.30 1.06
C PHE A 35 -36.96 9.69 1.67
N HIS A 36 -36.36 10.61 0.90
CA HIS A 36 -36.03 11.98 1.26
C HIS A 36 -37.24 12.87 1.59
N GLU A 37 -38.44 12.51 1.16
CA GLU A 37 -39.67 13.31 1.37
C GLU A 37 -40.28 13.13 2.79
N TYR A 38 -39.82 12.13 3.56
CA TYR A 38 -40.41 11.78 4.87
C TYR A 38 -39.38 11.57 6.00
N VAL A 39 -38.14 12.04 5.83
CA VAL A 39 -37.11 11.90 6.88
C VAL A 39 -37.32 12.95 7.97
N LEU A 40 -38.16 12.62 8.95
CA LEU A 40 -38.19 13.33 10.22
C LEU A 40 -37.13 12.71 11.15
N LEU A 41 -36.04 13.44 11.36
CA LEU A 41 -35.02 13.12 12.36
C LEU A 41 -34.92 14.29 13.34
N PRO A 42 -34.97 14.03 14.66
CA PRO A 42 -34.74 15.07 15.63
C PRO A 42 -33.30 15.59 15.54
N PRO A 43 -33.03 16.76 16.16
CA PRO A 43 -31.65 17.15 16.46
C PRO A 43 -30.94 16.06 17.28
N PRO A 44 -29.64 15.81 17.05
CA PRO A 44 -28.88 14.77 17.77
C PRO A 44 -28.95 14.89 19.30
N SER A 45 -29.00 16.11 19.83
CA SER A 45 -29.14 16.36 21.27
C SER A 45 -30.51 15.93 21.83
N ALA A 46 -31.56 15.92 20.99
CA ALA A 46 -32.92 15.56 21.40
C ALA A 46 -33.23 14.08 21.19
N ALA A 47 -32.52 13.38 20.29
CA ALA A 47 -32.76 11.95 20.03
C ALA A 47 -32.69 11.08 21.30
N PRO A 48 -31.68 11.22 22.18
CA PRO A 48 -31.63 10.47 23.43
C PRO A 48 -32.85 10.66 24.34
N VAL A 49 -33.40 11.88 24.37
CA VAL A 49 -34.56 12.22 25.19
C VAL A 49 -35.82 11.59 24.59
N LEU A 50 -35.99 11.71 23.27
CA LEU A 50 -37.13 11.13 22.54
C LEU A 50 -37.13 9.61 22.53
N ALA A 51 -35.97 8.96 22.73
CA ALA A 51 -35.87 7.52 22.87
C ALA A 51 -36.49 6.98 24.17
N MET A 52 -36.83 7.83 25.14
CA MET A 52 -37.52 7.45 26.40
C MET A 52 -36.86 6.27 27.14
N GLY A 53 -35.53 6.21 27.12
CA GLY A 53 -34.74 5.14 27.75
C GLY A 53 -34.37 3.97 26.85
N PHE A 54 -34.96 3.84 25.65
CA PHE A 54 -34.63 2.79 24.68
C PHE A 54 -33.58 3.25 23.66
N ARG A 55 -32.43 3.72 24.15
CA ARG A 55 -31.43 4.42 23.33
C ARG A 55 -30.78 3.50 22.30
N GLU A 56 -30.38 2.31 22.72
CA GLU A 56 -29.71 1.31 21.88
C GLU A 56 -30.65 0.80 20.79
N LEU A 57 -31.90 0.46 21.16
CA LEU A 57 -32.93 0.07 20.17
C LEU A 57 -33.23 1.20 19.18
N ALA A 58 -33.33 2.45 19.67
CA ALA A 58 -33.51 3.60 18.80
C ALA A 58 -32.29 3.81 17.88
N ALA A 59 -31.07 3.56 18.36
CA ALA A 59 -29.86 3.61 17.55
C ALA A 59 -29.90 2.54 16.46
N ASP A 60 -30.28 1.30 16.77
CA ASP A 60 -30.40 0.19 15.83
C ASP A 60 -31.44 0.46 14.74
N ILE A 61 -32.62 0.96 15.12
CA ILE A 61 -33.67 1.34 14.15
C ILE A 61 -33.18 2.49 13.27
N THR A 62 -32.53 3.49 13.85
CA THR A 62 -31.99 4.64 13.11
C THR A 62 -30.88 4.20 12.16
N TRP A 63 -30.05 3.24 12.57
CA TRP A 63 -28.99 2.64 11.77
C TRP A 63 -29.55 1.84 10.58
N ALA A 64 -30.57 1.01 10.80
CA ALA A 64 -31.26 0.31 9.71
C ALA A 64 -31.85 1.30 8.69
N ARG A 65 -32.47 2.39 9.16
CA ARG A 65 -32.97 3.46 8.28
C ARG A 65 -31.84 4.18 7.53
N ALA A 66 -30.72 4.46 8.21
CA ALA A 66 -29.57 5.14 7.62
C ALA A 66 -28.93 4.33 6.49
N THR A 67 -28.80 3.01 6.66
CA THR A 67 -28.24 2.12 5.63
C THR A 67 -29.13 2.02 4.40
N VAL A 68 -30.46 1.92 4.58
CA VAL A 68 -31.43 1.95 3.48
C VAL A 68 -31.41 3.31 2.78
N TYR A 69 -31.39 4.41 3.54
CA TYR A 69 -31.28 5.77 3.01
C TYR A 69 -30.03 5.92 2.14
N TYR A 70 -28.87 5.57 2.68
CA TYR A 70 -27.59 5.63 1.97
C TYR A 70 -27.57 4.73 0.72
N GLY A 71 -28.07 3.50 0.81
CA GLY A 71 -28.16 2.59 -0.34
C GLY A 71 -29.21 2.98 -1.38
N SER A 72 -30.09 3.92 -1.07
CA SER A 72 -31.06 4.50 -2.00
C SER A 72 -30.56 5.74 -2.72
N ALA A 73 -29.51 6.37 -2.22
CA ALA A 73 -28.88 7.55 -2.77
C ALA A 73 -28.12 7.23 -4.06
N ARG A 74 -28.03 8.22 -4.97
CA ARG A 74 -27.18 8.14 -6.16
C ARG A 74 -25.98 9.07 -6.00
N PRO A 75 -24.75 8.57 -6.15
CA PRO A 75 -23.56 9.42 -6.20
C PRO A 75 -23.72 10.51 -7.26
N GLY A 76 -23.39 11.75 -6.90
CA GLY A 76 -23.45 12.91 -7.82
C GLY A 76 -24.83 13.56 -8.01
N ASP A 77 -25.91 13.01 -7.43
CA ASP A 77 -27.25 13.62 -7.47
C ASP A 77 -27.43 14.64 -6.32
N PRO A 78 -27.68 15.94 -6.62
CA PRO A 78 -27.88 16.96 -5.60
C PRO A 78 -29.01 16.59 -4.63
N GLY A 79 -28.68 16.47 -3.34
CA GLY A 79 -29.65 16.14 -2.28
C GLY A 79 -29.77 14.66 -1.92
N SER A 80 -29.14 13.75 -2.68
CA SER A 80 -29.15 12.31 -2.39
C SER A 80 -28.59 11.94 -1.01
N TYR A 81 -27.69 12.75 -0.44
CA TYR A 81 -27.07 12.54 0.88
C TYR A 81 -27.40 13.62 1.92
N LEU A 82 -28.42 14.46 1.67
CA LEU A 82 -28.75 15.62 2.50
C LEU A 82 -28.90 15.31 4.00
N TYR A 83 -29.45 14.14 4.35
CA TYR A 83 -29.73 13.75 5.73
C TYR A 83 -28.68 12.80 6.31
N LEU A 84 -27.64 12.44 5.56
CA LEU A 84 -26.68 11.41 5.98
C LEU A 84 -26.02 11.77 7.31
N ASP A 85 -25.55 13.02 7.44
CA ASP A 85 -24.85 13.48 8.62
C ASP A 85 -25.80 13.50 9.84
N ARG A 86 -27.05 13.92 9.63
CA ARG A 86 -28.10 13.88 10.66
C ARG A 86 -28.41 12.45 11.12
N PHE A 87 -28.41 11.47 10.22
CA PHE A 87 -28.56 10.06 10.59
C PHE A 87 -27.39 9.60 11.46
N ILE A 88 -26.16 9.82 10.99
CA ILE A 88 -24.94 9.45 11.71
C ILE A 88 -24.96 10.07 13.10
N ASP A 89 -25.15 11.39 13.19
CA ASP A 89 -25.10 12.10 14.46
C ASP A 89 -26.17 11.63 15.45
N ASN A 90 -27.38 11.31 14.98
CA ASN A 90 -28.41 10.73 15.84
C ASN A 90 -28.00 9.35 16.37
N ILE A 91 -27.46 8.48 15.52
CA ILE A 91 -27.00 7.14 15.95
C ILE A 91 -25.91 7.28 17.01
N LEU A 92 -24.91 8.13 16.75
CA LEU A 92 -23.78 8.36 17.65
C LEU A 92 -24.19 9.06 18.96
N ALA A 93 -25.25 9.88 18.93
CA ALA A 93 -25.81 10.48 20.14
C ALA A 93 -26.64 9.48 20.95
N LEU A 94 -27.38 8.59 20.28
CA LEU A 94 -28.18 7.56 20.92
C LEU A 94 -27.30 6.54 21.63
N ASP A 95 -26.35 5.93 20.90
CA ASP A 95 -25.40 4.94 21.43
C ASP A 95 -23.95 5.27 21.01
N PRO A 96 -23.20 6.00 21.85
CA PRO A 96 -21.79 6.30 21.61
C PRO A 96 -20.86 5.08 21.63
N LYS A 97 -21.30 3.93 22.17
CA LYS A 97 -20.52 2.69 22.22
C LYS A 97 -20.77 1.81 21.00
N PHE A 98 -21.65 2.22 20.09
CA PHE A 98 -21.90 1.52 18.86
C PHE A 98 -20.77 1.76 17.85
N ARG A 99 -19.72 0.93 17.90
CA ARG A 99 -18.52 1.03 17.04
C ARG A 99 -18.82 1.11 15.54
N ARG A 100 -19.70 0.23 15.06
CA ARG A 100 -19.91 -0.01 13.62
C ARG A 100 -20.39 1.24 12.85
N PRO A 101 -21.35 2.03 13.37
CA PRO A 101 -21.71 3.34 12.83
C PRO A 101 -20.55 4.34 12.65
N TYR A 102 -19.57 4.38 13.56
CA TYR A 102 -18.40 5.28 13.40
C TYR A 102 -17.57 4.92 12.17
N LEU A 103 -17.24 3.63 12.04
CA LEU A 103 -16.47 3.15 10.90
C LEU A 103 -17.25 3.37 9.60
N TRP A 104 -18.53 3.03 9.59
CA TRP A 104 -19.38 3.26 8.43
C TRP A 104 -19.47 4.75 8.07
N ALA A 105 -19.66 5.64 9.04
CA ALA A 105 -19.71 7.07 8.82
C ALA A 105 -18.45 7.58 8.10
N ALA A 106 -17.28 7.12 8.55
CA ALA A 106 -16.00 7.46 7.94
C ALA A 106 -15.87 7.01 6.48
N TYR A 107 -16.61 6.00 6.02
CA TYR A 107 -16.65 5.60 4.61
C TYR A 107 -17.81 6.24 3.84
N ALA A 108 -19.00 6.29 4.45
CA ALA A 108 -20.23 6.76 3.83
C ALA A 108 -20.11 8.23 3.39
N VAL A 109 -19.42 9.05 4.17
CA VAL A 109 -19.23 10.46 3.79
C VAL A 109 -18.14 10.70 2.76
N THR A 110 -17.34 9.68 2.43
CA THR A 110 -16.18 9.79 1.53
C THR A 110 -16.54 9.67 0.05
N TYR A 111 -17.71 9.11 -0.29
CA TYR A 111 -18.08 8.79 -1.68
C TYR A 111 -19.37 9.47 -2.14
N LYS A 112 -19.75 10.62 -1.56
CA LYS A 112 -21.00 11.30 -1.89
C LYS A 112 -21.01 11.75 -3.37
N HIS A 113 -19.86 12.18 -3.89
CA HIS A 113 -19.74 12.71 -5.25
C HIS A 113 -19.09 11.74 -6.26
N GLY A 114 -18.94 10.45 -5.90
CA GLY A 114 -18.34 9.43 -6.76
C GLY A 114 -16.80 9.41 -6.79
N ASN A 115 -16.16 10.57 -6.63
CA ASN A 115 -14.73 10.70 -6.35
C ASN A 115 -14.53 11.28 -4.94
N ILE A 116 -13.38 11.00 -4.32
CA ILE A 116 -13.06 11.50 -2.99
C ILE A 116 -12.50 12.92 -3.08
N THR A 117 -13.21 13.88 -2.51
CA THR A 117 -12.76 15.27 -2.38
C THR A 117 -12.06 15.52 -1.03
N ALA A 118 -11.27 16.59 -0.94
CA ALA A 118 -10.63 17.00 0.31
C ALA A 118 -11.65 17.31 1.41
N GLU A 119 -12.81 17.88 1.07
CA GLU A 119 -13.88 18.18 2.03
C GLU A 119 -14.55 16.91 2.56
N GLU A 120 -14.78 15.92 1.70
CA GLU A 120 -15.28 14.60 2.14
C GLU A 120 -14.25 13.85 3.00
N ALA A 121 -12.95 14.02 2.73
CA ALA A 121 -11.88 13.49 3.57
C ALA A 121 -11.84 14.17 4.94
N LYS A 122 -11.98 15.50 5.01
CA LYS A 122 -12.12 16.25 6.27
C LYS A 122 -13.37 15.81 7.04
N GLN A 123 -14.48 15.57 6.35
CA GLN A 123 -15.70 15.08 6.98
C GLN A 123 -15.53 13.66 7.53
N SER A 124 -14.85 12.79 6.80
CA SER A 124 -14.47 11.45 7.27
C SER A 124 -13.60 11.56 8.53
N LEU A 125 -12.61 12.46 8.52
CA LEU A 125 -11.74 12.73 9.65
C LEU A 125 -12.51 13.20 10.90
N HIS A 126 -13.52 14.06 10.72
CA HIS A 126 -14.39 14.49 11.82
C HIS A 126 -15.03 13.31 12.58
N TYR A 127 -15.56 12.31 11.86
CA TYR A 127 -16.13 11.13 12.51
C TYR A 127 -15.06 10.19 13.08
N LEU A 128 -13.90 10.09 12.44
CA LEU A 128 -12.77 9.31 12.94
C LEU A 128 -12.20 9.89 14.24
N GLU A 129 -12.14 11.21 14.38
CA GLU A 129 -11.75 11.87 15.63
C GLU A 129 -12.72 11.56 16.77
N ARG A 130 -14.03 11.52 16.47
CA ARG A 130 -15.03 11.08 17.45
C ARG A 130 -14.89 9.60 17.78
N ALA A 131 -14.57 8.77 16.79
CA ALA A 131 -14.34 7.34 16.95
C ALA A 131 -13.11 7.08 17.85
N MET A 132 -11.99 7.74 17.60
CA MET A 132 -10.77 7.62 18.42
C MET A 132 -10.99 8.07 19.87
N LYS A 133 -11.90 9.03 20.12
CA LYS A 133 -12.30 9.41 21.47
C LYS A 133 -13.14 8.34 22.16
N ALA A 134 -14.03 7.68 21.43
CA ALA A 134 -14.91 6.63 21.96
C ALA A 134 -14.20 5.26 22.09
N PHE A 135 -13.24 4.98 21.20
CA PHE A 135 -12.51 3.72 21.08
C PHE A 135 -10.99 3.99 20.95
N PRO A 136 -10.33 4.46 22.03
CA PRO A 136 -8.92 4.85 21.98
C PRO A 136 -7.95 3.67 21.73
N ASP A 137 -8.40 2.44 21.98
CA ASP A 137 -7.61 1.22 21.78
C ASP A 137 -7.84 0.56 20.42
N ASP A 138 -8.68 1.18 19.57
CA ASP A 138 -9.01 0.63 18.27
C ASP A 138 -8.14 1.24 17.17
N GLY A 139 -7.11 0.49 16.77
CA GLY A 139 -6.15 0.92 15.77
C GLY A 139 -6.76 1.23 14.40
N GLU A 140 -7.92 0.66 14.05
CA GLU A 140 -8.54 0.86 12.73
C GLU A 140 -8.91 2.33 12.50
N PHE A 141 -9.38 3.05 13.53
CA PHE A 141 -9.76 4.46 13.40
C PHE A 141 -8.54 5.36 13.22
N TYR A 142 -7.45 5.09 13.94
CA TYR A 142 -6.19 5.81 13.79
C TYR A 142 -5.58 5.57 12.40
N TRP A 143 -5.60 4.31 11.95
CA TRP A 143 -5.11 3.93 10.64
C TRP A 143 -5.87 4.68 9.53
N LEU A 144 -7.20 4.60 9.55
CA LEU A 144 -8.02 5.23 8.54
C LEU A 144 -7.86 6.76 8.57
N ALA A 145 -7.73 7.38 9.75
CA ALA A 145 -7.48 8.82 9.89
C ALA A 145 -6.14 9.24 9.26
N GLY A 146 -5.08 8.46 9.51
CA GLY A 146 -3.78 8.66 8.89
C GLY A 146 -3.84 8.58 7.37
N ILE A 147 -4.55 7.58 6.82
CA ILE A 147 -4.76 7.47 5.37
C ILE A 147 -5.52 8.66 4.78
N ARG A 148 -6.57 9.11 5.46
CA ARG A 148 -7.35 10.27 4.98
C ARG A 148 -6.48 11.51 4.86
N LEU A 149 -5.62 11.76 5.84
CA LEU A 149 -4.67 12.87 5.81
C LEU A 149 -3.61 12.69 4.73
N ALA A 150 -2.98 11.52 4.65
CA ALA A 150 -1.87 11.28 3.71
C ALA A 150 -2.28 11.37 2.24
N LEU A 151 -3.47 10.86 1.88
CA LEU A 151 -3.86 10.69 0.49
C LEU A 151 -4.77 11.79 -0.05
N TYR A 152 -5.59 12.41 0.79
CA TYR A 152 -6.69 13.27 0.31
C TYR A 152 -6.66 14.71 0.82
N ILE A 153 -5.77 15.03 1.77
CA ILE A 153 -5.69 16.36 2.37
C ILE A 153 -4.31 16.94 2.07
N LYS A 154 -4.29 18.12 1.44
CA LYS A 154 -3.09 18.90 1.16
C LYS A 154 -3.24 20.28 1.78
N GLY A 155 -2.15 20.82 2.32
CA GLY A 155 -2.11 22.19 2.83
C GLY A 155 -2.05 23.22 1.70
N GLU A 156 -2.31 24.47 2.03
CA GLU A 156 -2.17 25.60 1.10
C GLU A 156 -0.70 25.87 0.78
N THR A 157 0.18 25.56 1.74
CA THR A 157 1.63 25.69 1.63
C THR A 157 2.33 24.33 1.69
N GLU A 158 3.58 24.29 1.21
CA GLU A 158 4.42 23.10 1.33
C GLU A 158 4.68 22.74 2.80
N GLU A 159 4.86 23.75 3.65
CA GLU A 159 5.07 23.55 5.08
C GLU A 159 3.83 22.95 5.77
N GLU A 160 2.64 23.45 5.43
CA GLU A 160 1.39 22.88 5.94
C GLU A 160 1.18 21.44 5.45
N THR A 161 1.50 21.18 4.17
CA THR A 161 1.45 19.82 3.61
C THR A 161 2.41 18.88 4.34
N ARG A 162 3.62 19.34 4.67
CA ARG A 162 4.57 18.57 5.49
C ARG A 162 4.02 18.28 6.88
N ARG A 163 3.40 19.25 7.55
CA ARG A 163 2.75 19.05 8.86
C ARG A 163 1.60 18.05 8.80
N ILE A 164 0.76 18.12 7.78
CA ILE A 164 -0.35 17.18 7.56
C ILE A 164 0.20 15.76 7.36
N ARG A 165 1.24 15.60 6.53
CA ARG A 165 1.89 14.30 6.31
C ARG A 165 2.57 13.77 7.56
N GLN A 166 3.20 14.64 8.35
CA GLN A 166 3.77 14.25 9.63
C GLN A 166 2.67 13.74 10.57
N ARG A 167 1.55 14.45 10.66
CA ARG A 167 0.40 14.01 11.46
C ARG A 167 -0.18 12.69 10.97
N ALA A 168 -0.20 12.48 9.65
CA ALA A 168 -0.62 11.21 9.07
C ALA A 168 0.27 10.06 9.54
N ALA A 169 1.60 10.19 9.42
CA ALA A 169 2.55 9.19 9.90
C ALA A 169 2.35 8.88 11.39
N GLU A 170 2.25 9.91 12.24
CA GLU A 170 2.02 9.76 13.68
C GLU A 170 0.74 8.98 14.02
N LEU A 171 -0.34 9.17 13.26
CA LEU A 171 -1.59 8.44 13.48
C LEU A 171 -1.45 6.96 13.09
N ILE A 172 -0.75 6.68 11.98
CA ILE A 172 -0.51 5.31 11.52
C ILE A 172 0.40 4.57 12.51
N GLU A 173 1.43 5.24 13.01
CA GLU A 173 2.30 4.70 14.06
C GLU A 173 1.55 4.47 15.37
N GLN A 174 0.61 5.35 15.73
CA GLN A 174 -0.28 5.11 16.86
C GLN A 174 -1.17 3.89 16.63
N ALA A 175 -1.69 3.72 15.41
CA ALA A 175 -2.54 2.60 15.03
C ALA A 175 -1.84 1.26 15.24
N VAL A 176 -0.60 1.14 14.77
CA VAL A 176 0.20 -0.10 14.86
C VAL A 176 0.50 -0.50 16.31
N ARG A 177 0.58 0.46 17.23
CA ARG A 177 0.80 0.20 18.66
C ARG A 177 -0.46 -0.22 19.41
N LYS A 178 -1.63 -0.27 18.75
CA LYS A 178 -2.89 -0.67 19.36
C LYS A 178 -3.06 -2.20 19.37
N PRO A 179 -3.86 -2.74 20.32
CA PRO A 179 -4.19 -4.16 20.32
C PRO A 179 -4.78 -4.64 18.98
N ASN A 180 -4.37 -5.82 18.53
CA ASN A 180 -4.85 -6.46 17.30
C ASN A 180 -4.62 -5.65 16.01
N ALA A 181 -3.77 -4.62 16.03
CA ALA A 181 -3.42 -3.88 14.84
C ALA A 181 -2.64 -4.75 13.85
N ASP A 182 -2.82 -4.48 12.56
CA ASP A 182 -2.01 -5.11 11.51
C ASP A 182 -0.60 -4.50 11.53
N PRO A 183 0.45 -5.29 11.84
CA PRO A 183 1.81 -4.75 11.92
C PRO A 183 2.31 -4.20 10.58
N THR A 184 1.74 -4.65 9.46
CA THR A 184 2.18 -4.23 8.12
C THR A 184 1.89 -2.75 7.83
N TRP A 185 0.95 -2.12 8.56
CA TRP A 185 0.68 -0.69 8.43
C TRP A 185 1.90 0.19 8.75
N ALA A 186 2.86 -0.31 9.52
CA ALA A 186 4.10 0.40 9.80
C ALA A 186 4.98 0.63 8.56
N THR A 187 4.82 -0.19 7.52
CA THR A 187 5.50 0.05 6.24
C THR A 187 5.06 1.38 5.63
N ILE A 188 3.78 1.73 5.76
CA ILE A 188 3.20 2.97 5.22
C ILE A 188 3.64 4.17 6.06
N ALA A 189 3.69 4.02 7.39
CA ALA A 189 4.29 5.04 8.25
C ALA A 189 5.75 5.31 7.88
N ALA A 190 6.54 4.24 7.68
CA ALA A 190 7.94 4.34 7.30
C ALA A 190 8.14 5.04 5.93
N ASP A 191 7.23 4.82 4.98
CA ASP A 191 7.21 5.51 3.68
C ASP A 191 7.01 7.01 3.87
N LEU A 192 5.96 7.39 4.61
CA LEU A 192 5.66 8.79 4.89
C LEU A 192 6.80 9.49 5.63
N ARG A 193 7.39 8.83 6.64
CA ARG A 193 8.57 9.35 7.36
C ARG A 193 9.77 9.53 6.43
N SER A 194 10.00 8.59 5.51
CA SER A 194 11.09 8.68 4.54
C SER A 194 10.89 9.85 3.57
N GLU A 195 9.66 10.08 3.09
CA GLU A 195 9.32 11.26 2.26
C GLU A 195 9.52 12.58 3.00
N LEU A 196 9.35 12.60 4.32
CA LEU A 196 9.58 13.75 5.18
C LEU A 196 11.07 13.95 5.56
N GLY A 197 11.98 13.12 5.03
CA GLY A 197 13.40 13.15 5.39
C GLY A 197 13.71 12.61 6.79
N GLN A 198 12.78 11.89 7.42
CA GLN A 198 12.88 11.34 8.77
C GLN A 198 13.22 9.84 8.74
N ARG A 199 14.18 9.46 7.89
CA ARG A 199 14.46 8.07 7.56
C ARG A 199 15.02 7.27 8.73
N GLU A 200 15.87 7.88 9.56
CA GLU A 200 16.46 7.24 10.74
C GLU A 200 15.37 6.90 11.77
N GLN A 201 14.34 7.76 11.88
CA GLN A 201 13.19 7.47 12.73
C GLN A 201 12.42 6.26 12.20
N ALA A 202 12.11 6.23 10.91
CA ALA A 202 11.46 5.09 10.28
C ALA A 202 12.22 3.77 10.51
N ILE A 203 13.55 3.79 10.37
CA ILE A 203 14.42 2.62 10.62
C ILE A 203 14.33 2.16 12.08
N ARG A 204 14.38 3.10 13.04
CA ARG A 204 14.28 2.76 14.48
C ARG A 204 12.93 2.12 14.81
N GLU A 205 11.84 2.69 14.33
CA GLU A 205 10.49 2.21 14.60
C GLU A 205 10.22 0.84 13.96
N LEU A 206 10.69 0.61 12.72
CA LEU A 206 10.59 -0.70 12.10
C LEU A 206 11.37 -1.76 12.88
N ARG A 207 12.58 -1.44 13.36
CA ARG A 207 13.37 -2.36 14.21
C ARG A 207 12.63 -2.71 15.49
N GLU A 208 12.06 -1.72 16.17
CA GLU A 208 11.25 -1.94 17.37
C GLU A 208 10.07 -2.88 17.07
N LEU A 209 9.32 -2.61 15.99
CA LEU A 209 8.14 -3.40 15.64
C LEU A 209 8.48 -4.84 15.25
N ILE A 210 9.59 -5.06 14.54
CA ILE A 210 10.09 -6.39 14.18
C ILE A 210 10.37 -7.21 15.44
N LEU A 211 10.87 -6.60 16.52
CA LEU A 211 11.19 -7.31 17.75
C LEU A 211 9.93 -7.82 18.47
N ILE A 212 8.82 -7.07 18.38
CA ILE A 212 7.58 -7.36 19.12
C ILE A 212 6.50 -8.06 18.28
N THR A 213 6.70 -8.22 16.97
CA THR A 213 5.71 -8.84 16.08
C THR A 213 5.85 -10.36 16.04
N ASP A 214 4.84 -11.10 16.49
CA ASP A 214 4.86 -12.57 16.47
C ASP A 214 4.50 -13.17 15.09
N ASN A 215 3.82 -12.40 14.23
CA ASN A 215 3.41 -12.86 12.91
C ASN A 215 4.61 -12.88 11.94
N GLU A 216 5.05 -14.08 11.55
CA GLU A 216 6.21 -14.27 10.67
C GLU A 216 6.04 -13.62 9.30
N ALA A 217 4.86 -13.73 8.68
CA ALA A 217 4.62 -13.12 7.37
C ALA A 217 4.71 -11.58 7.45
N ALA A 218 4.16 -10.98 8.50
CA ALA A 218 4.28 -9.54 8.74
C ALA A 218 5.73 -9.15 9.05
N ARG A 219 6.44 -9.95 9.87
CA ARG A 219 7.87 -9.76 10.18
C ARG A 219 8.72 -9.71 8.91
N GLN A 220 8.49 -10.63 7.96
CA GLN A 220 9.22 -10.64 6.69
C GLN A 220 8.96 -9.38 5.85
N GLN A 221 7.72 -8.88 5.82
CA GLN A 221 7.42 -7.63 5.12
C GLN A 221 8.11 -6.42 5.77
N LEU A 222 8.14 -6.36 7.10
CA LEU A 222 8.84 -5.31 7.83
C LEU A 222 10.36 -5.38 7.61
N LEU A 223 10.95 -6.58 7.62
CA LEU A 223 12.37 -6.80 7.31
C LEU A 223 12.71 -6.35 5.90
N ALA A 224 11.91 -6.75 4.90
CA ALA A 224 12.10 -6.33 3.51
C ALA A 224 11.94 -4.81 3.34
N ARG A 225 11.12 -4.15 4.16
CA ARG A 225 11.04 -2.69 4.16
C ARG A 225 12.28 -2.06 4.82
N LEU A 226 12.69 -2.58 5.97
CA LEU A 226 13.87 -2.12 6.70
C LEU A 226 15.13 -2.21 5.83
N GLU A 227 15.34 -3.35 5.16
CA GLU A 227 16.46 -3.56 4.24
C GLU A 227 16.51 -2.50 3.15
N ARG A 228 15.37 -2.22 2.49
CA ARG A 228 15.26 -1.16 1.48
C ARG A 228 15.62 0.22 2.04
N LEU A 229 15.25 0.52 3.28
CA LEU A 229 15.57 1.81 3.92
C LEU A 229 17.03 1.91 4.35
N VAL A 230 17.64 0.81 4.81
CA VAL A 230 19.06 0.79 5.21
C VAL A 230 19.97 0.88 3.99
N HIS A 231 19.76 0.07 2.95
CA HIS A 231 20.59 0.11 1.74
C HIS A 231 20.61 1.50 1.11
N SER A 232 19.48 2.20 1.10
CA SER A 232 19.44 3.58 0.62
C SER A 232 20.21 4.58 1.48
N VAL A 233 20.33 4.36 2.80
CA VAL A 233 21.16 5.18 3.69
C VAL A 233 22.63 4.93 3.37
N ASP A 234 23.02 3.67 3.20
CA ASP A 234 24.41 3.32 2.87
C ASP A 234 24.82 3.92 1.52
N VAL A 235 23.93 3.88 0.53
CA VAL A 235 24.13 4.54 -0.77
C VAL A 235 24.24 6.05 -0.62
N ALA A 236 23.34 6.70 0.14
CA ALA A 236 23.40 8.14 0.37
C ALA A 236 24.70 8.57 1.06
N ASN A 237 25.11 7.86 2.12
CA ASN A 237 26.36 8.12 2.84
C ASN A 237 27.60 7.84 1.97
N ALA A 238 27.54 6.85 1.08
CA ALA A 238 28.62 6.59 0.12
C ALA A 238 28.72 7.72 -0.92
N LEU A 239 27.59 8.23 -1.42
CA LEU A 239 27.54 9.38 -2.32
C LEU A 239 28.06 10.65 -1.66
N GLU A 240 27.67 10.93 -0.40
CA GLU A 240 28.16 12.09 0.34
C GLU A 240 29.68 12.01 0.58
N ARG A 241 30.19 10.85 0.97
CA ARG A 241 31.64 10.64 1.12
C ARG A 241 32.37 10.83 -0.20
N ALA A 242 31.87 10.23 -1.29
CA ALA A 242 32.46 10.39 -2.61
C ALA A 242 32.42 11.85 -3.09
N ALA A 243 31.35 12.59 -2.80
CA ALA A 243 31.24 14.02 -3.12
C ALA A 243 32.23 14.87 -2.31
N HIS A 244 32.40 14.57 -1.02
CA HIS A 244 33.40 15.23 -0.18
C HIS A 244 34.83 14.94 -0.63
N GLU A 245 35.16 13.66 -0.88
CA GLU A 245 36.46 13.24 -1.41
C GLU A 245 36.74 13.93 -2.75
N PHE A 246 35.75 13.95 -3.65
CA PHE A 246 35.86 14.62 -4.94
C PHE A 246 36.13 16.13 -4.79
N GLU A 247 35.42 16.83 -3.91
CA GLU A 247 35.64 18.27 -3.68
C GLU A 247 37.02 18.53 -3.08
N GLU A 248 37.46 17.72 -2.10
CA GLU A 248 38.78 17.85 -1.51
C GLU A 248 39.90 17.64 -2.53
N GLU A 249 39.77 16.63 -3.39
CA GLU A 249 40.73 16.37 -4.45
C GLU A 249 40.72 17.46 -5.52
N HIS A 250 39.54 17.94 -5.92
CA HIS A 250 39.38 19.05 -6.85
C HIS A 250 40.10 20.30 -6.31
N GLN A 251 39.86 20.66 -5.05
CA GLN A 251 40.53 21.79 -4.39
C GLN A 251 42.05 21.58 -4.24
N ARG A 252 42.50 20.35 -4.04
CA ARG A 252 43.92 20.02 -3.89
C ARG A 252 44.67 20.11 -5.22
N TYR A 253 44.09 19.60 -6.30
CA TYR A 253 44.81 19.40 -7.56
C TYR A 253 44.47 20.42 -8.64
N LEU A 254 43.24 20.92 -8.68
CA LEU A 254 42.73 21.80 -9.73
C LEU A 254 41.74 22.88 -9.20
N PRO A 255 42.09 23.63 -8.12
CA PRO A 255 41.17 24.59 -7.49
C PRO A 255 40.74 25.75 -8.41
N TYR A 256 41.53 26.03 -9.45
CA TYR A 256 41.27 27.08 -10.43
C TYR A 256 40.39 26.63 -11.60
N ALA A 257 40.10 25.34 -11.74
CA ALA A 257 39.24 24.79 -12.78
C ALA A 257 37.82 24.54 -12.25
N PRO A 258 36.77 24.60 -13.08
CA PRO A 258 35.43 24.14 -12.69
C PRO A 258 35.42 22.64 -12.33
N ALA A 259 34.61 22.24 -11.35
CA ALA A 259 34.47 20.85 -10.91
C ALA A 259 34.18 19.86 -12.07
N THR A 260 33.36 20.26 -13.04
CA THR A 260 33.07 19.45 -14.24
C THR A 260 34.31 19.17 -15.09
N LEU A 261 35.29 20.07 -15.11
CA LEU A 261 36.56 19.84 -15.79
C LEU A 261 37.46 18.87 -15.01
N TYR A 262 37.41 18.91 -13.68
CA TYR A 262 38.13 17.96 -12.82
C TYR A 262 37.61 16.52 -12.97
N VAL A 263 36.29 16.34 -13.14
CA VAL A 263 35.71 15.02 -13.48
C VAL A 263 36.32 14.44 -14.77
N LEU A 264 36.58 15.29 -15.77
CA LEU A 264 37.09 14.86 -17.07
C LEU A 264 38.61 14.60 -17.04
N LEU A 265 39.37 15.41 -16.30
CA LEU A 265 40.84 15.35 -16.25
C LEU A 265 41.36 14.39 -15.18
N GLY A 266 40.64 14.22 -14.08
CA GLY A 266 41.04 13.42 -12.93
C GLY A 266 42.24 13.99 -12.16
N PRO A 267 42.72 13.28 -11.12
CA PRO A 267 43.93 13.63 -10.40
C PRO A 267 45.16 13.54 -11.31
N PRO A 268 46.19 14.39 -11.08
CA PRO A 268 47.41 14.34 -11.87
C PRO A 268 48.05 12.95 -11.75
N PRO A 269 48.54 12.37 -12.86
CA PRO A 269 49.11 11.04 -12.83
C PRO A 269 50.33 10.99 -11.89
N PRO A 270 50.58 9.83 -11.26
CA PRO A 270 51.68 9.68 -10.33
C PRO A 270 53.01 10.06 -10.98
N LYS A 271 53.90 10.71 -10.21
CA LYS A 271 55.20 11.27 -10.68
C LYS A 271 56.15 10.27 -11.35
N GLY A 272 55.83 8.96 -11.32
CA GLY A 272 56.57 7.91 -12.02
C GLY A 272 56.11 7.64 -13.45
N ILE A 273 55.02 8.25 -13.91
CA ILE A 273 54.55 8.14 -15.30
C ILE A 273 55.30 9.17 -16.14
N ASP A 274 56.29 8.70 -16.89
CA ASP A 274 56.99 9.50 -17.89
C ASP A 274 56.18 9.53 -19.18
N PHE A 275 55.48 10.63 -19.42
CA PHE A 275 54.70 10.83 -20.64
C PHE A 275 55.56 10.86 -21.90
N ALA A 276 56.86 11.16 -21.82
CA ALA A 276 57.75 11.08 -22.96
C ALA A 276 57.98 9.61 -23.39
N ARG A 277 57.85 8.66 -22.45
CA ARG A 277 57.86 7.21 -22.72
C ARG A 277 56.53 6.64 -23.21
N LEU A 278 55.41 7.32 -22.96
CA LEU A 278 54.08 6.95 -23.47
C LEU A 278 53.79 7.55 -24.86
N ALA A 279 54.45 8.67 -25.19
CA ALA A 279 54.35 9.32 -26.49
C ALA A 279 55.30 8.74 -27.55
N THR A 280 56.10 7.72 -27.20
CA THR A 280 56.90 6.97 -28.17
C THR A 280 56.01 5.93 -28.85
N GLU A 281 56.18 5.70 -30.16
CA GLU A 281 55.43 4.74 -31.00
C GLU A 281 55.58 3.28 -30.55
N ARG A 282 55.17 2.95 -29.33
CA ARG A 282 54.85 1.58 -28.97
C ARG A 282 53.38 1.38 -29.25
N ASP A 283 53.15 0.58 -30.27
CA ASP A 283 51.86 0.01 -30.61
C ASP A 283 51.32 -0.75 -29.38
N LEU A 284 50.51 -0.07 -28.56
CA LEU A 284 49.86 -0.67 -27.40
C LEU A 284 48.62 -1.48 -27.80
N ILE A 285 48.30 -1.52 -29.11
CA ILE A 285 47.18 -2.25 -29.70
C ILE A 285 47.65 -2.94 -30.99
N SER A 286 48.75 -3.71 -30.94
CA SER A 286 49.10 -4.58 -32.06
C SER A 286 48.20 -5.83 -32.06
N PHE A 287 47.24 -5.87 -32.97
CA PHE A 287 46.67 -7.13 -33.45
C PHE A 287 47.64 -7.69 -34.50
N GLU A 288 48.58 -8.55 -34.10
CA GLU A 288 49.38 -9.30 -35.08
C GLU A 288 48.48 -10.37 -35.73
N PRO A 289 48.35 -10.41 -37.07
CA PRO A 289 47.75 -11.55 -37.76
C PRO A 289 48.75 -12.71 -37.71
N THR A 290 48.37 -13.80 -37.08
CA THR A 290 49.18 -15.02 -37.04
C THR A 290 49.07 -15.75 -38.37
N ASP A 291 49.85 -15.33 -39.37
CA ASP A 291 50.06 -16.11 -40.59
C ASP A 291 51.26 -17.04 -40.38
N ALA A 292 50.96 -18.30 -40.06
CA ALA A 292 51.90 -19.42 -40.15
C ALA A 292 51.31 -20.52 -41.03
N GLU A 293 51.54 -20.43 -42.34
CA GLU A 293 51.72 -21.60 -43.22
C GLU A 293 53.06 -22.26 -42.85
N ALA A 294 53.30 -23.56 -42.94
CA ALA A 294 52.56 -24.81 -43.00
C ALA A 294 53.67 -25.88 -43.01
N GLU A 295 53.52 -27.02 -42.33
CA GLU A 295 54.21 -28.26 -42.74
C GLU A 295 53.27 -29.45 -42.43
N PRO A 296 53.26 -30.50 -43.26
CA PRO A 296 52.08 -31.33 -43.51
C PRO A 296 52.21 -32.76 -42.94
N VAL A 297 51.09 -33.39 -42.59
CA VAL A 297 50.99 -34.86 -42.52
C VAL A 297 49.73 -35.36 -43.21
N SER A 298 50.02 -36.05 -44.31
CA SER A 298 49.26 -36.95 -45.15
C SER A 298 48.17 -37.83 -44.50
N THR A 299 47.00 -37.82 -45.17
CA THR A 299 46.11 -38.95 -45.53
C THR A 299 45.58 -39.91 -44.44
N ALA A 300 44.26 -39.95 -44.26
CA ALA A 300 43.39 -40.94 -44.89
C ALA A 300 41.94 -40.78 -44.40
N GLU A 301 41.00 -40.81 -45.34
CA GLU A 301 39.55 -40.96 -45.16
C GLU A 301 39.21 -42.23 -44.36
N ASP A 302 38.27 -42.15 -43.42
CA ASP A 302 37.12 -43.07 -43.41
C ASP A 302 35.99 -42.66 -42.43
N ALA A 303 34.75 -42.77 -42.93
CA ALA A 303 33.43 -42.86 -42.27
C ALA A 303 32.95 -41.73 -41.31
N MET A 304 31.92 -40.91 -41.62
CA MET A 304 30.47 -41.25 -41.74
C MET A 304 29.93 -41.83 -40.41
N THR A 305 29.17 -41.17 -39.54
CA THR A 305 27.82 -40.55 -39.65
C THR A 305 27.45 -39.97 -38.25
N PRO A 306 26.63 -38.91 -38.10
CA PRO A 306 26.21 -38.39 -36.78
C PRO A 306 24.96 -39.10 -36.23
N PRO A 307 24.76 -39.21 -34.90
CA PRO A 307 23.44 -39.46 -34.36
C PRO A 307 22.73 -38.16 -33.97
N GLU A 308 21.50 -38.05 -34.44
CA GLU A 308 20.48 -37.05 -34.12
C GLU A 308 19.98 -37.12 -32.65
N PRO A 309 19.25 -36.07 -32.19
CA PRO A 309 18.76 -35.95 -30.83
C PRO A 309 17.42 -36.68 -30.63
N GLY A 310 17.22 -37.28 -29.45
CA GLY A 310 16.01 -38.05 -29.14
C GLY A 310 15.62 -37.99 -27.66
N HIS A 311 14.46 -37.38 -27.44
CA HIS A 311 13.56 -37.42 -26.28
C HIS A 311 13.65 -38.64 -25.35
N LEU A 312 13.36 -38.41 -24.06
CA LEU A 312 12.28 -39.10 -23.34
C LEU A 312 11.84 -38.32 -22.09
N ALA A 313 10.53 -38.21 -21.94
CA ALA A 313 9.80 -37.63 -20.83
C ALA A 313 9.42 -38.69 -19.78
N ASP A 314 8.78 -38.20 -18.71
CA ASP A 314 7.79 -38.84 -17.82
C ASP A 314 8.19 -39.46 -16.46
N GLY A 315 7.29 -39.17 -15.49
CA GLY A 315 7.14 -39.73 -14.13
C GLY A 315 7.22 -38.63 -13.06
N LEU A 316 6.17 -37.97 -12.54
CA LEU A 316 4.87 -38.38 -11.96
C LEU A 316 4.95 -39.38 -10.77
N GLY A 317 4.47 -38.92 -9.61
CA GLY A 317 4.26 -39.62 -8.33
C GLY A 317 4.31 -38.58 -7.20
N ASP A 318 3.22 -37.92 -6.77
CA ASP A 318 2.06 -38.43 -6.03
C ASP A 318 2.45 -39.18 -4.75
N ASP A 319 2.40 -38.48 -3.60
CA ASP A 319 2.15 -39.15 -2.32
C ASP A 319 1.33 -38.25 -1.37
N ALA A 320 0.16 -38.77 -1.03
CA ALA A 320 -0.80 -38.24 -0.09
C ALA A 320 -0.87 -39.21 1.09
N GLY A 321 -0.37 -38.80 2.26
CA GLY A 321 -0.47 -39.56 3.50
C GLY A 321 -1.30 -38.80 4.53
N ALA A 322 -2.54 -39.25 4.73
CA ALA A 322 -3.40 -38.85 5.85
C ALA A 322 -3.20 -39.80 7.06
N VAL A 323 -3.71 -39.33 8.22
CA VAL A 323 -4.08 -40.06 9.46
C VAL A 323 -3.07 -40.00 10.62
N HIS A 324 -3.33 -39.13 11.60
CA HIS A 324 -3.84 -39.58 12.90
C HIS A 324 -4.54 -38.45 13.68
N ARG A 325 -5.84 -38.66 13.95
CA ARG A 325 -6.57 -38.09 15.09
C ARG A 325 -6.13 -38.81 16.35
N THR A 326 -5.94 -38.07 17.45
CA THR A 326 -6.19 -38.55 18.81
C THR A 326 -6.82 -37.44 19.63
N ASP A 327 -8.04 -37.73 20.10
CA ASP A 327 -8.71 -37.10 21.24
C ASP A 327 -7.82 -37.15 22.49
N ALA A 328 -7.80 -36.04 23.25
CA ALA A 328 -7.63 -36.07 24.69
C ALA A 328 -8.38 -34.86 25.28
N GLY A 329 -9.42 -35.16 26.07
CA GLY A 329 -10.20 -34.17 26.83
C GLY A 329 -9.42 -33.55 28.00
N PRO A 330 -10.06 -32.64 28.77
CA PRO A 330 -9.39 -31.80 29.75
C PRO A 330 -9.31 -32.46 31.13
N PRO A 331 -8.45 -31.94 32.02
CA PRO A 331 -8.75 -31.97 33.44
C PRO A 331 -8.71 -30.58 34.09
N ARG A 332 -9.87 -30.26 34.69
CA ARG A 332 -10.16 -29.37 35.84
C ARG A 332 -10.09 -27.86 35.69
#